data_AF-A0A958QKA8-F1
#
_entry.id   AF-A0A958QKA8-F1
#
_cell.length_a   1.000
_cell.length_b   1.000
_cell.length_c   1.000
_cell.angle_alpha   90.00
_cell.angle_beta   90.00
_cell.angle_gamma   90.00
#
_symmetry.space_group_name_H-M   'P 1'
#
loop_
_entity.id
_entity.type
_entity.pdbx_description
1 polymer ?
#
loop_
_entity_poly.entity_id
_entity_poly.type
_entity_poly.pdbx_seq_one_letter_code
_entity_poly.pdbx_strand_id
1 'polypeptide(L)'
;LGGIVEVFSNIRWRVSIVCQYCGFDPVLYIKSPEMAAEKVKNFMLDRKNSANFLLSTKQYERLPRRKIQKPLYDQDDKSANT
;
A
#
# COMPACT_ATOMS: atom_id res chain seq x y z
N LEU A 1 -30.47 7.78 -15.46
CA LEU A 1 -29.02 8.14 -15.44
C LEU A 1 -28.37 8.04 -14.05
N GLY A 2 -29.09 8.13 -12.93
CA GLY A 2 -28.50 8.13 -11.58
C GLY A 2 -27.74 6.86 -11.17
N GLY A 3 -28.28 5.66 -11.43
CA GLY A 3 -27.65 4.41 -10.96
C GLY A 3 -26.29 4.10 -11.60
N ILE A 4 -26.07 4.52 -12.85
CA ILE A 4 -24.77 4.33 -13.52
C ILE A 4 -23.70 5.21 -12.88
N VAL A 5 -24.03 6.49 -12.62
CA VAL A 5 -23.11 7.45 -12.00
C VAL A 5 -22.70 7.02 -10.59
N GLU A 6 -23.62 6.45 -9.82
CA GLU A 6 -23.34 5.93 -8.48
C GLU A 6 -22.37 4.74 -8.51
N VAL A 7 -22.55 3.80 -9.44
CA VAL A 7 -21.63 2.66 -9.62
C VAL A 7 -20.23 3.15 -10.00
N PHE A 8 -20.11 4.07 -10.96
CA PHE A 8 -18.82 4.64 -11.35
C PHE A 8 -18.14 5.39 -10.20
N SER A 9 -18.91 6.14 -9.40
CA SER A 9 -18.39 6.87 -8.25
C SER A 9 -17.81 5.92 -7.20
N ASN A 10 -18.54 4.85 -6.90
CA ASN A 10 -18.10 3.82 -5.95
C ASN A 10 -16.84 3.09 -6.42
N ILE A 11 -16.77 2.70 -7.70
CA ILE A 11 -15.59 2.03 -8.27
C ILE A 11 -14.40 2.97 -8.23
N ARG A 12 -14.58 4.23 -8.67
CA ARG A 12 -13.48 5.21 -8.70
C ARG A 12 -12.95 5.50 -7.31
N TRP A 13 -13.83 5.61 -6.31
CA TRP A 13 -13.43 5.76 -4.92
C TRP A 13 -12.60 4.56 -4.46
N ARG A 14 -13.05 3.32 -4.70
CA ARG A 14 -12.28 2.11 -4.35
C ARG A 14 -10.89 2.08 -4.98
N VAL A 15 -10.78 2.42 -6.26
CA VAL A 15 -9.48 2.48 -6.96
C VAL A 15 -8.58 3.58 -6.40
N SER A 16 -9.15 4.72 -5.97
CA SER A 16 -8.38 5.84 -5.42
C SER A 16 -7.75 5.56 -4.05
N ILE A 17 -8.33 4.61 -3.29
CA ILE A 17 -7.81 4.21 -1.97
C ILE A 17 -6.51 3.41 -2.09
N VAL A 18 -6.37 2.65 -3.19
CA VAL A 18 -5.19 1.81 -3.40
C VAL A 18 -3.96 2.68 -3.64
N CYS A 19 -2.90 2.42 -2.88
CA CYS A 19 -1.65 3.17 -2.99
C CYS A 19 -1.05 3.00 -4.39
N GLN A 20 -0.92 4.10 -5.13
CA GLN A 20 -0.38 4.10 -6.50
C GLN A 20 1.13 3.81 -6.58
N TYR A 21 1.81 3.80 -5.43
CA TYR A 21 3.25 3.54 -5.37
C TYR A 21 3.52 2.06 -5.19
N CYS A 22 2.88 1.39 -4.23
CA CYS A 22 3.13 -0.01 -3.84
C CYS A 22 1.94 -0.98 -4.01
N GLY A 23 0.77 -0.50 -4.45
CA GLY A 23 -0.41 -1.34 -4.60
C GLY A 23 -1.10 -1.74 -3.29
N PHE A 24 -0.72 -1.14 -2.15
CA PHE A 24 -1.33 -1.43 -0.86
C PHE A 24 -2.83 -1.05 -0.85
N ASP A 25 -3.67 -2.02 -0.48
CA ASP A 25 -5.12 -1.87 -0.34
C ASP A 25 -5.50 -2.03 1.15
N PRO A 26 -5.83 -0.94 1.87
CA PRO A 26 -6.22 -0.99 3.28
C PRO A 26 -7.55 -1.72 3.50
N VAL A 27 -8.47 -1.72 2.52
CA VAL A 27 -9.74 -2.44 2.64
C VAL A 27 -9.48 -3.94 2.57
N LEU A 28 -8.58 -4.37 1.69
CA LEU A 28 -8.15 -5.77 1.65
C LEU A 28 -7.39 -6.16 2.91
N TYR A 29 -6.50 -5.29 3.40
CA TYR A 29 -5.72 -5.56 4.61
C TYR A 29 -6.61 -5.83 5.84
N ILE A 30 -7.68 -5.05 6.03
CA ILE A 30 -8.63 -5.28 7.13
C ILE A 30 -9.31 -6.64 7.03
N LYS A 31 -9.56 -7.13 5.81
CA LYS A 31 -10.25 -8.41 5.57
C LYS A 31 -9.31 -9.61 5.62
N SER A 32 -8.13 -9.48 5.02
CA SER A 32 -7.11 -10.51 4.92
C SER A 32 -5.74 -9.84 4.76
N PRO A 33 -4.99 -9.71 5.86
CA PRO A 33 -3.65 -9.13 5.83
C PRO A 33 -2.70 -9.90 4.90
N GLU A 34 -2.80 -11.22 4.87
CA GLU A 34 -1.97 -12.10 4.06
C GLU A 34 -2.16 -11.85 2.56
N MET A 35 -3.41 -11.80 2.09
CA MET A 35 -3.70 -11.48 0.68
C MET A 35 -3.27 -10.05 0.32
N ALA A 36 -3.40 -9.11 1.25
CA ALA A 36 -2.91 -7.75 1.01
C ALA A 36 -1.39 -7.71 0.83
N ALA A 37 -0.65 -8.46 1.66
CA ALA A 37 0.80 -8.60 1.53
C ALA A 37 1.20 -9.25 0.21
N GLU A 38 0.50 -10.32 -0.20
CA GLU A 38 0.73 -10.99 -1.47
C GLU A 38 0.50 -10.05 -2.67
N LYS A 39 -0.57 -9.26 -2.65
CA LYS A 39 -0.83 -8.26 -3.70
C LYS A 39 0.27 -7.22 -3.80
N VAL A 40 0.74 -6.71 -2.66
CA VAL A 40 1.86 -5.76 -2.66
C VAL A 40 3.11 -6.41 -3.24
N LYS A 41 3.42 -7.65 -2.86
CA LYS A 41 4.56 -8.41 -3.40
C LYS A 41 4.47 -8.53 -4.92
N ASN A 42 3.32 -8.95 -5.45
CA ASN A 42 3.10 -9.09 -6.88
C ASN A 42 3.21 -7.75 -7.61
N PHE A 43 2.61 -6.70 -7.06
CA PHE A 43 2.73 -5.34 -7.60
C PHE A 43 4.19 -4.88 -7.72
N MET A 44 5.00 -5.16 -6.69
CA MET A 44 6.42 -4.80 -6.67
C MET A 44 7.24 -5.59 -7.70
N LEU A 45 6.92 -6.88 -7.89
CA LEU A 45 7.54 -7.72 -8.91
C LEU A 45 7.23 -7.20 -10.31
N ASP A 46 5.97 -6.88 -10.59
CA ASP A 46 5.55 -6.32 -11.87
C ASP A 46 6.21 -4.96 -12.12
N ARG A 47 6.27 -4.11 -11.08
CA ARG A 47 6.94 -2.81 -11.13
C ARG A 47 8.39 -2.96 -11.55
N LYS A 48 9.14 -3.91 -10.97
CA LYS A 48 10.56 -4.15 -11.28
C LYS A 48 10.79 -4.42 -12.77
N ASN A 49 9.86 -5.13 -13.41
CA ASN A 49 9.99 -5.54 -14.81
C ASN A 49 9.42 -4.50 -15.80
N SER A 50 8.72 -3.49 -15.32
CA SER A 50 7.99 -2.55 -16.17
C SER A 50 8.82 -1.31 -16.54
N ALA A 51 9.12 -1.15 -17.84
CA ALA A 51 9.85 0.01 -18.36
C ALA A 51 9.17 1.35 -18.03
N ASN A 52 7.83 1.37 -18.04
CA ASN A 52 7.04 2.56 -17.71
C ASN A 52 7.26 3.05 -16.27
N PHE A 53 7.46 2.15 -15.30
CA PHE A 53 7.73 2.57 -13.92
C PHE A 53 9.18 3.03 -13.73
N LEU A 54 10.14 2.46 -14.46
CA LEU A 54 11.54 2.89 -14.41
C LEU A 54 11.69 4.35 -14.87
N LEU A 55 10.91 4.76 -15.87
CA LEU A 55 10.90 6.12 -16.40
C LEU A 55 9.89 7.04 -15.70
N SER A 56 9.12 6.50 -14.73
CA SER A 56 8.07 7.24 -14.05
C SER A 56 8.63 8.15 -12.95
N THR A 57 7.98 9.29 -12.76
CA THR A 57 8.23 10.19 -11.62
C THR A 57 7.71 9.65 -10.29
N LYS A 58 6.99 8.52 -10.29
CA LYS A 58 6.44 7.85 -9.09
C LYS A 58 7.51 7.02 -8.35
N GLN A 59 8.61 7.66 -8.00
CA GLN A 59 9.71 7.12 -7.22
C GLN A 59 9.39 7.19 -5.71
N TYR A 60 9.65 6.12 -4.95
CA TYR A 60 9.39 6.08 -3.51
C TYR A 60 10.24 7.12 -2.75
N GLU A 61 11.40 7.45 -3.30
CA GLU A 61 12.31 8.48 -2.81
C GLU A 61 11.63 9.84 -2.68
N ARG A 62 10.59 10.09 -3.49
CA ARG A 62 9.82 11.34 -3.50
C ARG A 62 8.58 11.30 -2.61
N LEU A 63 8.30 10.18 -1.94
CA LEU A 63 7.20 10.15 -0.97
C LEU A 63 7.55 11.04 0.22
N PRO A 64 6.62 11.89 0.68
CA PRO A 64 6.84 12.71 1.85
C PRO A 64 7.11 11.79 3.05
N ARG A 65 8.33 11.85 3.57
CA ARG A 65 8.70 11.12 4.79
C ARG A 65 8.01 11.79 5.96
N ARG A 66 6.95 11.17 6.46
CA ARG A 66 6.41 11.54 7.77
C ARG A 66 7.51 11.27 8.79
N LYS A 67 7.87 12.27 9.61
CA LYS A 67 8.75 12.05 10.77
C LYS A 67 7.99 11.14 11.73
N ILE A 68 8.33 9.84 11.73
CA ILE A 68 7.75 8.87 12.66
C ILE A 68 8.32 9.22 14.05
N GLN A 69 7.43 9.55 14.98
CA GLN A 69 7.79 9.47 16.40
C GLN A 69 7.95 7.98 16.71
N LYS A 70 9.09 7.55 17.26
CA LYS A 70 9.42 6.14 17.51
C LYS A 70 8.20 5.39 18.07
N PRO A 71 7.79 4.25 17.46
CA PRO A 71 6.68 3.46 17.99
C PRO A 71 7.04 2.85 19.35
N LEU A 72 6.04 2.74 20.23
CA LEU A 72 6.17 2.30 21.63
C LEU A 72 6.37 0.77 21.79
N TYR A 73 6.21 -0.02 20.72
CA TYR A 73 6.21 -1.49 20.78
C TYR A 73 7.57 -2.09 20.34
N ASP A 74 8.63 -1.78 21.07
CA ASP A 74 9.99 -2.29 20.83
C ASP A 74 10.67 -2.72 22.16
N GLN A 75 9.90 -2.94 23.24
CA GLN A 75 10.47 -3.14 24.59
C GLN A 75 10.51 -4.59 25.11
N ASP A 76 9.93 -5.58 24.43
CA ASP A 76 9.68 -6.88 25.09
C ASP A 76 10.68 -8.02 24.78
N ASP A 77 11.76 -7.79 24.02
CA ASP A 77 12.73 -8.87 23.69
C ASP A 77 14.06 -8.81 24.48
N LYS A 78 14.16 -8.04 25.57
CA LYS A 78 15.38 -7.97 26.42
C LYS A 78 15.27 -8.66 27.78
N SER A 79 14.34 -9.59 27.94
CA SER A 79 14.23 -10.39 29.17
C SER A 79 14.44 -11.88 28.91
N ALA A 80 15.57 -12.24 28.32
CA ALA A 80 16.06 -13.63 28.29
C ALA A 80 17.58 -13.68 28.10
N ASN A 81 18.34 -13.25 29.12
CA ASN A 81 19.62 -13.88 29.47
C ASN A 81 20.14 -13.29 30.79
N THR A 82 19.76 -13.95 31.88
CA THR A 82 20.50 -13.96 33.16
C THR A 82 20.76 -15.41 33.50
#